data_AF-A0A086M8P8-F1
#
_entry.id   AF-A0A086M8P8-F1
#
_cell.length_a   1.000
_cell.length_b   1.000
_cell.length_c   1.000
_cell.angle_alpha   90.00
_cell.angle_beta   90.00
_cell.angle_gamma   90.00
#
_symmetry.space_group_name_H-M   'P 1'
#
loop_
_entity.id
_entity.type
_entity.pdbx_description
1 polymer ?
#
loop_
_entity_poly.entity_id
_entity_poly.type
_entity_poly.pdbx_seq_one_letter_code
_entity_poly.pdbx_strand_id
1 'polypeptide(L)'
;EMTAAERGNSSVVYAMKVRRALADGNFRRYFYLASIGPHQTKHLCEIFEPRVRMLALVTLAKASLVLQPKQLQAELNFCDLQETMDFLTREGAVFNPDGKVDSKRSLLNFEKSSLLSKKVKAMG
;
A
#
# COMPACT_ATOMS: atom_id res chain seq x y z
N GLU A 1 -20.24 -12.60 -18.61
CA GLU A 1 -19.70 -11.37 -19.20
C GLU A 1 -20.56 -10.19 -18.78
N MET A 2 -20.01 -8.98 -18.67
CA MET A 2 -20.79 -7.78 -18.37
C MET A 2 -21.36 -7.16 -19.65
N THR A 3 -22.59 -6.65 -19.58
CA THR A 3 -23.25 -5.93 -20.67
C THR A 3 -22.63 -4.54 -20.89
N ALA A 4 -22.88 -3.94 -22.07
CA ALA A 4 -22.38 -2.61 -22.38
C ALA A 4 -22.96 -1.52 -21.46
N ALA A 5 -24.21 -1.67 -21.00
CA ALA A 5 -24.85 -0.76 -20.06
C ALA A 5 -24.19 -0.82 -18.67
N GLU A 6 -23.86 -2.01 -18.17
CA GLU A 6 -23.17 -2.18 -16.88
C GLU A 6 -21.76 -1.59 -16.89
N ARG A 7 -21.05 -1.65 -18.04
CA ARG A 7 -19.74 -1.01 -18.22
C ARG A 7 -19.81 0.52 -18.14
N GLY A 8 -20.97 1.12 -18.41
CA GLY A 8 -21.18 2.57 -18.32
C GLY A 8 -21.47 3.08 -16.90
N ASN A 9 -21.76 2.19 -15.95
CA ASN A 9 -22.07 2.59 -14.57
C ASN A 9 -20.82 3.18 -13.89
N SER A 10 -20.95 4.38 -13.32
CA SER A 10 -19.84 5.10 -12.67
C SER A 10 -19.16 4.30 -11.56
N SER A 11 -19.92 3.52 -10.78
CA SER A 11 -19.40 2.66 -9.71
C SER A 11 -18.56 1.50 -10.26
N VAL A 12 -19.00 0.92 -11.38
CA VAL A 12 -18.29 -0.16 -12.06
C VAL A 12 -17.00 0.36 -12.69
N VAL A 13 -17.05 1.53 -13.34
CA VAL A 13 -15.87 2.20 -13.90
C VAL A 13 -14.86 2.52 -12.80
N TYR A 14 -15.32 3.00 -11.64
CA TYR A 14 -14.46 3.22 -10.47
C TYR A 14 -13.80 1.93 -9.99
N ALA A 15 -14.57 0.86 -9.78
CA ALA A 15 -14.04 -0.42 -9.34
C ALA A 15 -12.99 -0.98 -10.32
N MET A 16 -13.22 -0.82 -11.63
CA MET A 16 -12.25 -1.21 -12.66
C MET A 16 -10.96 -0.39 -12.60
N LYS A 17 -11.03 0.91 -12.29
CA LYS A 17 -9.84 1.76 -12.08
C LYS A 17 -9.05 1.32 -10.85
N VAL A 18 -9.72 1.00 -9.74
CA VAL A 18 -9.06 0.48 -8.52
C VAL A 18 -8.37 -0.84 -8.81
N ARG A 19 -9.09 -1.79 -9.44
CA ARG A 19 -8.52 -3.09 -9.85
C ARG A 19 -7.29 -2.93 -10.73
N ARG A 20 -7.33 -2.00 -11.69
CA ARG A 20 -6.20 -1.73 -12.58
C ARG A 20 -5.02 -1.14 -11.81
N ALA A 21 -5.24 -0.18 -10.91
CA ALA A 21 -4.18 0.38 -10.08
C ALA A 21 -3.48 -0.70 -9.23
N LEU A 22 -4.24 -1.65 -8.69
CA LEU A 22 -3.70 -2.79 -7.95
C LEU A 22 -2.89 -3.74 -8.84
N ALA A 23 -3.40 -4.06 -10.04
CA ALA A 23 -2.72 -4.94 -10.99
C ALA A 23 -1.42 -4.35 -11.53
N ASP A 24 -1.41 -3.04 -11.78
CA ASP A 24 -0.24 -2.30 -12.29
C ASP A 24 0.77 -1.99 -11.16
N GLY A 25 0.45 -2.27 -9.89
CA GLY A 25 1.27 -1.90 -8.74
C GLY A 25 1.36 -0.39 -8.51
N ASN A 26 0.45 0.39 -9.08
CA ASN A 26 0.42 1.85 -8.97
C ASN A 26 -0.23 2.30 -7.66
N PHE A 27 0.51 2.19 -6.56
CA PHE A 27 0.06 2.51 -5.20
C PHE A 27 -0.38 3.97 -5.03
N ARG A 28 0.29 4.93 -5.69
CA ARG A 28 -0.12 6.34 -5.68
C ARG A 28 -1.53 6.52 -6.26
N ARG A 29 -1.80 5.89 -7.40
CA ARG A 29 -3.12 5.94 -8.03
C ARG A 29 -4.16 5.24 -7.16
N TYR A 30 -3.79 4.14 -6.51
CA TYR A 30 -4.66 3.43 -5.58
C TYR A 30 -5.07 4.30 -4.38
N PHE A 31 -4.11 4.91 -3.67
CA PHE A 31 -4.43 5.76 -2.51
C PHE A 31 -5.26 6.98 -2.89
N TYR A 32 -4.97 7.58 -4.06
CA TYR A 32 -5.83 8.64 -4.60
C TYR A 32 -7.27 8.16 -4.85
N LEU A 33 -7.45 6.99 -5.46
CA LEU A 33 -8.80 6.46 -5.71
C LEU A 33 -9.51 6.13 -4.39
N ALA A 34 -8.79 5.58 -3.41
CA ALA A 34 -9.33 5.28 -2.08
C ALA A 34 -9.80 6.54 -1.33
N SER A 35 -9.14 7.69 -1.52
CA SER A 35 -9.54 8.95 -0.88
C SER A 35 -10.76 9.62 -1.51
N ILE A 36 -10.99 9.42 -2.81
CA ILE A 36 -12.13 10.01 -3.54
C ILE A 36 -13.30 9.04 -3.77
N GLY A 37 -13.20 7.82 -3.24
CA GLY A 37 -14.13 6.74 -3.55
C GLY A 37 -15.58 7.06 -3.15
N PRO A 38 -16.58 6.70 -3.98
CA PRO A 38 -17.99 6.95 -3.68
C PRO A 38 -18.54 6.01 -2.58
N HIS A 39 -19.41 6.52 -1.71
CA HIS A 39 -20.12 5.73 -0.68
C HIS A 39 -19.16 4.95 0.27
N GLN A 40 -19.45 3.65 0.52
CA GLN A 40 -18.71 2.76 1.42
C GLN A 40 -17.45 2.13 0.76
N THR A 41 -17.04 2.54 -0.44
CA THR A 41 -15.87 1.94 -1.10
C THR A 41 -14.58 2.18 -0.33
N LYS A 42 -14.56 3.18 0.56
CA LYS A 42 -13.44 3.45 1.45
C LYS A 42 -13.12 2.22 2.32
N HIS A 43 -14.12 1.60 2.94
CA HIS A 43 -13.93 0.41 3.78
C HIS A 43 -13.42 -0.80 3.00
N LEU A 44 -13.84 -0.96 1.74
CA LEU A 44 -13.30 -2.01 0.88
C LEU A 44 -11.84 -1.75 0.51
N CYS A 45 -11.46 -0.49 0.32
CA CYS A 45 -10.06 -0.13 0.06
C CYS A 45 -9.19 -0.37 1.31
N GLU A 46 -9.65 0.03 2.50
CA GLU A 46 -8.93 -0.16 3.77
C GLU A 46 -8.45 -1.62 3.99
N ILE A 47 -9.20 -2.62 3.51
CA ILE A 47 -8.81 -4.05 3.58
C ILE A 47 -7.49 -4.33 2.83
N PHE A 48 -7.25 -3.66 1.69
CA PHE A 48 -6.07 -3.89 0.86
C PHE A 48 -4.91 -2.95 1.20
N GLU A 49 -5.16 -1.87 1.94
CA GLU A 49 -4.15 -0.86 2.26
C GLU A 49 -2.87 -1.45 2.88
N PRO A 50 -2.91 -2.35 3.88
CA PRO A 50 -1.67 -2.90 4.46
C PRO A 50 -0.79 -3.57 3.42
N ARG A 51 -1.39 -4.34 2.50
CA ARG A 51 -0.67 -5.02 1.41
C ARG A 51 -0.14 -4.02 0.38
N VAL A 52 -0.93 -3.02 0.00
CA VAL A 52 -0.48 -1.98 -0.94
C VAL A 52 0.66 -1.17 -0.35
N ARG A 53 0.57 -0.77 0.92
CA ARG A 53 1.64 -0.09 1.66
C ARG A 53 2.92 -0.93 1.67
N MET A 54 2.81 -2.23 1.90
CA MET A 54 3.96 -3.15 1.89
C MET A 54 4.62 -3.27 0.50
N LEU A 55 3.82 -3.43 -0.56
CA LEU A 55 4.32 -3.49 -1.94
C LEU A 55 5.01 -2.17 -2.35
N ALA A 56 4.42 -1.05 -1.98
CA ALA A 56 4.98 0.28 -2.19
C ALA A 56 6.29 0.46 -1.41
N LEU A 57 6.34 0.04 -0.15
CA LEU A 57 7.54 0.09 0.69
C LEU A 57 8.69 -0.73 0.09
N VAL A 58 8.43 -1.96 -0.38
CA VAL A 58 9.42 -2.77 -1.10
C VAL A 58 9.92 -2.06 -2.36
N THR A 59 9.00 -1.46 -3.12
CA THR A 59 9.35 -0.72 -4.35
C THR A 59 10.23 0.49 -4.05
N LEU A 60 9.89 1.27 -3.04
CA LEU A 60 10.68 2.42 -2.59
C LEU A 60 12.05 2.00 -2.03
N ALA A 61 12.10 0.90 -1.26
CA ALA A 61 13.36 0.37 -0.73
C ALA A 61 14.28 -0.18 -1.84
N LYS A 62 13.72 -0.65 -2.95
CA LYS A 62 14.51 -1.03 -4.14
C LYS A 62 15.04 0.18 -4.92
N ALA A 63 14.30 1.30 -4.91
CA ALA A 63 14.65 2.49 -5.66
C ALA A 63 15.59 3.47 -4.93
N SER A 64 15.62 3.43 -3.59
CA SER A 64 16.34 4.40 -2.76
C SER A 64 17.19 3.71 -1.70
N LEU A 65 18.40 4.20 -1.43
CA LEU A 65 19.29 3.64 -0.39
C LEU A 65 18.77 3.88 1.03
N VAL A 66 18.11 5.02 1.25
CA VAL A 66 17.64 5.46 2.56
C VAL A 66 16.26 6.07 2.40
N LEU A 67 15.34 5.76 3.32
CA LEU A 67 13.98 6.31 3.31
C LEU A 67 13.72 7.09 4.60
N GLN A 68 13.17 8.30 4.47
CA GLN A 68 12.80 9.11 5.63
C GLN A 68 11.36 8.77 6.06
N PRO A 69 11.10 8.45 7.34
CA PRO A 69 9.75 8.12 7.82
C PRO A 69 8.69 9.18 7.48
N LYS A 70 9.04 10.48 7.58
CA LYS A 70 8.12 11.57 7.21
C LYS A 70 7.75 11.59 5.71
N GLN A 71 8.67 11.19 4.83
CA GLN A 71 8.37 11.06 3.40
C GLN A 71 7.52 9.81 3.14
N LEU A 72 7.81 8.71 3.84
CA LEU A 72 7.02 7.47 3.76
C LEU A 72 5.59 7.67 4.24
N GLN A 73 5.36 8.49 5.28
CA GLN A 73 4.02 8.85 5.73
C GLN A 73 3.19 9.41 4.57
N ALA A 74 3.74 10.38 3.84
CA ALA A 74 3.05 11.01 2.72
C ALA A 74 2.88 10.06 1.51
N GLU A 75 3.92 9.30 1.16
CA GLU A 75 3.90 8.39 0.00
C GLU A 75 2.99 7.16 0.20
N LEU A 76 2.88 6.68 1.44
CA LEU A 76 2.11 5.49 1.81
C LEU A 76 0.75 5.82 2.43
N ASN A 77 0.40 7.11 2.45
CA ASN A 77 -0.88 7.63 2.92
C ASN A 77 -1.22 7.14 4.35
N PHE A 78 -0.26 7.26 5.27
CA PHE A 78 -0.48 7.05 6.71
C PHE A 78 -1.08 8.32 7.34
N CYS A 79 -1.90 8.15 8.38
CA CYS A 79 -2.55 9.27 9.05
C CYS A 79 -1.53 10.16 9.76
N ASP A 80 -0.59 9.53 10.46
CA ASP A 80 0.43 10.22 11.24
C ASP A 80 1.78 9.49 11.20
N LEU A 81 2.79 10.16 11.78
CA LEU A 81 4.15 9.63 11.83
C LEU A 81 4.26 8.42 12.78
N GLN A 82 3.42 8.35 13.82
CA GLN A 82 3.44 7.25 14.78
C GLN A 82 2.98 5.95 14.12
N GLU A 83 1.86 5.98 13.39
CA GLU A 83 1.35 4.86 12.59
C GLU A 83 2.40 4.39 11.58
N THR A 84 3.11 5.34 10.96
CA THR A 84 4.19 5.03 10.02
C THR A 84 5.34 4.29 10.71
N MET A 85 5.77 4.77 11.88
CA MET A 85 6.87 4.16 12.66
C MET A 85 6.48 2.79 13.20
N ASP A 86 5.24 2.62 13.68
CA ASP A 86 4.71 1.36 14.18
C ASP A 86 4.66 0.32 13.04
N PHE A 87 4.19 0.73 11.85
CA PHE A 87 4.19 -0.13 10.68
C PHE A 87 5.61 -0.55 10.28
N LEU A 88 6.54 0.40 10.19
CA LEU A 88 7.93 0.12 9.82
C LEU A 88 8.59 -0.83 10.82
N THR A 89 8.40 -0.60 12.12
CA THR A 89 8.97 -1.44 13.18
C THR A 89 8.38 -2.85 13.13
N ARG A 90 7.06 -2.98 12.97
CA ARG A 90 6.35 -4.26 12.86
C ARG A 90 6.82 -5.09 11.66
N GLU A 91 7.11 -4.45 10.53
CA GLU A 91 7.61 -5.11 9.32
C GLU A 91 9.15 -5.29 9.32
N GLY A 92 9.83 -4.96 10.43
CA GLY A 92 11.26 -5.22 10.61
C GLY A 92 12.17 -4.21 9.91
N ALA A 93 11.77 -2.95 9.82
CA ALA A 93 12.63 -1.89 9.31
C ALA A 93 13.87 -1.72 10.20
N VAL A 94 15.02 -1.56 9.56
CA VAL A 94 16.31 -1.28 10.20
C VAL A 94 16.59 0.21 10.03
N PHE A 95 16.81 0.91 11.15
CA PHE A 95 17.07 2.35 11.14
C PHE A 95 18.57 2.63 11.31
N ASN A 96 19.05 3.62 10.56
CA ASN A 96 20.37 4.22 10.73
C ASN A 96 20.40 5.14 11.96
N PRO A 97 21.59 5.55 12.45
CA PRO A 97 21.72 6.47 13.57
C PRO A 97 20.95 7.80 13.40
N ASP A 98 20.77 8.23 12.14
CA ASP A 98 19.99 9.43 11.79
C ASP A 98 18.47 9.23 11.82
N GLY A 99 17.97 8.07 12.28
CA GLY A 99 16.54 7.75 12.34
C GLY A 99 15.89 7.47 10.97
N LYS A 100 16.68 7.27 9.91
CA LYS A 100 16.20 6.93 8.57
C LYS A 100 16.25 5.42 8.34
N VAL A 101 15.35 4.89 7.53
CA VAL A 101 15.32 3.46 7.19
C VAL A 101 16.47 3.13 6.23
N ASP A 102 17.30 2.16 6.60
CA ASP A 102 18.29 1.55 5.70
C ASP A 102 17.55 0.60 4.77
N SER A 103 17.37 1.00 3.51
CA SER A 103 16.59 0.23 2.56
C SER A 103 17.20 -1.13 2.28
N LYS A 104 18.53 -1.24 2.20
CA LYS A 104 19.20 -2.50 1.83
C LYS A 104 19.03 -3.55 2.93
N ARG A 105 19.22 -3.15 4.19
CA ARG A 105 19.04 -4.04 5.34
C ARG A 105 17.58 -4.39 5.57
N SER A 106 16.70 -3.39 5.44
CA SER A 106 15.27 -3.57 5.67
C SER A 106 14.58 -4.39 4.57
N LEU A 107 15.06 -4.32 3.32
CA LEU A 107 14.47 -5.04 2.20
C LEU A 107 14.37 -6.56 2.44
N LEU A 108 15.38 -7.14 3.10
CA LEU A 108 15.41 -8.56 3.44
C LEU A 108 14.27 -8.97 4.39
N ASN A 109 13.80 -8.06 5.23
CA ASN A 109 12.70 -8.28 6.16
C ASN A 109 11.36 -7.98 5.46
N PHE A 110 11.31 -6.88 4.72
CA PHE A 110 10.15 -6.47 3.94
C PHE A 110 9.68 -7.54 2.95
N GLU A 111 10.59 -8.18 2.20
CA GLU A 111 10.24 -9.24 1.25
C GLU A 111 9.70 -10.51 1.92
N LYS A 112 9.94 -10.69 3.22
CA LYS A 112 9.42 -11.81 4.02
C LYS A 112 8.08 -11.50 4.71
N SER A 113 7.57 -10.28 4.56
CA SER A 113 6.32 -9.85 5.19
C SER A 113 5.16 -10.78 4.82
N SER A 114 4.34 -11.13 5.81
CA SER A 114 3.13 -11.92 5.60
C SER A 114 2.10 -11.21 4.72
N LEU A 115 2.15 -9.87 4.66
CA LEU A 115 1.31 -9.01 3.82
C LEU A 115 1.56 -9.21 2.32
N LEU A 116 2.73 -9.74 1.94
CA LEU A 116 3.08 -10.05 0.56
C LEU A 116 2.73 -11.48 0.15
N SER A 117 2.36 -12.33 1.12
CA SER A 117 2.05 -13.73 0.82
C SER A 117 0.80 -13.84 -0.06
N LYS A 118 0.85 -14.72 -1.08
CA LYS A 118 -0.30 -14.97 -1.97
C LYS A 118 -1.44 -15.71 -1.27
N LYS A 119 -1.19 -16.28 -0.09
CA LYS A 119 -2.20 -16.94 0.73
C LYS A 119 -2.88 -15.90 1.60
N VAL A 120 -4.11 -15.52 1.25
CA VAL A 120 -5.01 -14.88 2.21
C VAL A 120 -5.16 -15.88 3.36
N LYS A 121 -4.55 -15.62 4.51
CA LYS A 121 -4.95 -16.29 5.74
C LYS A 121 -6.35 -15.75 6.05
N ALA A 122 -7.37 -16.43 5.52
CA ALA A 122 -8.72 -16.24 6.02
C ALA A 122 -8.64 -16.43 7.54
N MET A 123 -9.09 -15.43 8.29
CA MET A 123 -9.25 -15.58 9.73
C MET A 123 -10.19 -16.77 9.96
N GLY A 124 -9.66 -17.82 10.55
CA GLY A 124 -10.42 -18.91 11.15
C GLY A 124 -10.67 -18.60 12.61
#